data_AF-A0A9E2ZMY6-F1
#
_entry.id   AF-A0A9E2ZMY6-F1
#
_cell.length_a   1.000
_cell.length_b   1.000
_cell.length_c   1.000
_cell.angle_alpha   90.00
_cell.angle_beta   90.00
_cell.angle_gamma   90.00
#
_symmetry.space_group_name_H-M   'P 1'
#
loop_
_entity.id
_entity.type
_entity.pdbx_description
1 polymer ?
#
loop_
_entity_poly.entity_id
_entity_poly.type
_entity_poly.pdbx_seq_one_letter_code
_entity_poly.pdbx_strand_id
1 'polypeptide(L)'
;MRAIARIVVALAAACGALLVVGTGTSHAGLDNELSLVAGDGDTLTVQQWDTFLNGVYPLDRNRLTREWFHSGKAVYHVTGPNAAQFAGTLELGYQIGFPWSLGVGVNFSYTTPN
;
A
#
# COMPACT_ATOMS: atom_id res chain seq x y z
N MET A 1 -30.98 -46.01 8.54
CA MET A 1 -29.51 -45.89 8.67
C MET A 1 -28.83 -45.20 7.47
N ARG A 2 -29.13 -45.55 6.21
CA ARG A 2 -28.45 -44.96 5.03
C ARG A 2 -28.72 -43.46 4.81
N ALA A 3 -29.93 -42.97 5.12
CA ALA A 3 -30.28 -41.55 4.96
C ALA A 3 -29.56 -40.65 5.98
N ILE A 4 -29.51 -41.07 7.24
CA ILE A 4 -28.83 -40.35 8.32
C ILE A 4 -27.32 -40.28 8.03
N ALA A 5 -26.71 -41.38 7.58
CA ALA A 5 -25.30 -41.39 7.18
C ALA A 5 -25.00 -40.39 6.04
N ARG A 6 -25.89 -40.27 5.05
CA ARG A 6 -25.73 -39.30 3.95
C ARG A 6 -25.82 -37.85 4.43
N ILE A 7 -26.72 -37.57 5.37
CA ILE A 7 -26.88 -36.24 5.95
C ILE A 7 -25.63 -35.85 6.75
N VAL A 8 -25.08 -36.76 7.55
CA VAL A 8 -23.86 -36.52 8.33
C VAL A 8 -22.66 -36.27 7.43
N VAL A 9 -22.51 -37.06 6.36
CA VAL A 9 -21.42 -36.86 5.38
C VAL A 9 -21.56 -35.53 4.65
N ALA A 10 -22.77 -35.14 4.25
CA ALA A 10 -23.02 -33.85 3.59
C ALA A 10 -22.70 -32.67 4.52
N LEU A 11 -23.06 -32.78 5.80
CA LEU A 11 -22.78 -31.74 6.79
C LEU A 11 -21.27 -31.62 7.07
N ALA A 12 -20.58 -32.75 7.21
CA ALA A 12 -19.13 -32.78 7.38
C ALA A 12 -18.39 -32.20 6.16
N ALA A 13 -18.86 -32.51 4.95
CA ALA A 13 -18.30 -31.94 3.72
C ALA A 13 -18.54 -30.42 3.62
N ALA A 14 -19.73 -29.94 4.00
CA ALA A 14 -20.03 -28.51 4.02
C ALA A 14 -19.18 -27.75 5.06
N CYS A 15 -19.03 -28.29 6.27
CA CYS A 15 -18.15 -27.72 7.29
C CYS A 15 -16.68 -27.76 6.87
N GLY A 16 -16.23 -28.85 6.24
CA GLY A 16 -14.88 -28.96 5.69
C GLY A 16 -14.63 -27.95 4.57
N ALA A 17 -15.60 -27.73 3.68
CA ALA A 17 -15.51 -26.72 2.62
C ALA A 17 -15.41 -25.30 3.20
N LEU A 18 -16.16 -24.98 4.26
CA LEU A 18 -16.07 -23.69 4.95
C LEU A 18 -14.71 -23.44 5.61
N LEU A 19 -14.02 -24.50 6.06
CA LEU A 19 -12.67 -24.39 6.63
C LEU A 19 -11.58 -24.28 5.56
N VAL A 20 -11.80 -24.81 4.37
CA VAL A 20 -10.84 -24.79 3.24
C VAL A 20 -10.99 -23.53 2.38
N VAL A 21 -12.21 -22.99 2.25
CA VAL A 21 -12.46 -21.67 1.65
C VAL A 21 -12.10 -20.63 2.72
N GLY A 22 -10.80 -20.43 2.91
CA GLY A 22 -10.21 -19.64 3.97
C GLY A 22 -10.95 -18.33 4.20
N THR A 23 -11.17 -18.01 5.47
CA THR A 23 -11.38 -16.64 5.91
C THR A 23 -10.32 -15.79 5.21
N GLY A 24 -10.71 -14.90 4.31
CA GLY A 24 -9.78 -14.01 3.63
C GLY A 24 -9.04 -13.23 4.70
N THR A 25 -7.82 -13.65 5.02
CA THR A 25 -6.94 -12.89 5.91
C THR A 25 -6.67 -11.61 5.15
N SER A 26 -7.25 -10.49 5.59
CA SER A 26 -6.75 -9.19 5.16
C SER A 26 -5.29 -9.18 5.59
N HIS A 27 -4.36 -9.30 4.63
CA HIS A 27 -2.94 -9.22 4.91
C HIS A 27 -2.65 -7.78 5.35
N ALA A 28 -2.74 -7.54 6.66
CA ALA A 28 -2.09 -6.41 7.28
C ALA A 28 -0.59 -6.76 7.33
N GLY A 29 0.13 -6.42 6.27
CA GLY A 29 1.51 -6.84 6.02
C GLY A 29 2.50 -5.76 6.44
N LEU A 30 3.55 -6.17 7.15
CA LEU A 30 4.75 -5.35 7.28
C LEU A 30 5.48 -5.39 5.93
N ASP A 31 5.60 -4.24 5.28
CA ASP A 31 6.27 -4.13 3.99
C ASP A 31 7.79 -4.01 4.14
N ASN A 32 8.23 -3.18 5.09
CA ASN A 32 9.64 -2.92 5.35
C ASN A 32 9.85 -2.29 6.74
N GLU A 33 11.04 -2.49 7.28
CA GLU A 33 11.46 -1.89 8.54
C GLU A 33 12.95 -1.57 8.54
N LEU A 34 13.34 -0.58 9.35
CA LEU A 34 14.73 -0.25 9.60
C LEU A 34 14.92 0.13 11.07
N SER A 35 15.99 -0.38 11.67
CA SER A 35 16.41 -0.01 13.02
C SER A 35 17.75 0.73 12.99
N LEU A 36 17.84 1.78 13.79
CA LEU A 36 19.04 2.59 13.97
C LEU A 36 19.30 2.81 15.46
N VAL A 37 20.54 2.62 15.90
CA VAL A 37 20.97 3.01 17.24
C VAL A 37 21.34 4.49 17.20
N ALA A 38 20.62 5.31 17.97
CA ALA A 38 20.87 6.73 18.13
C ALA A 38 22.16 6.99 18.93
N GLY A 39 22.70 8.21 18.81
CA GLY A 39 23.89 8.63 19.56
C GLY A 39 23.73 8.55 21.08
N ASP A 40 22.50 8.69 21.58
CA ASP A 40 22.18 8.65 23.01
C ASP A 40 21.95 7.22 23.55
N GLY A 41 22.15 6.20 22.70
CA GLY A 41 22.06 4.79 23.06
C GLY A 41 20.67 4.16 22.90
N ASP A 42 19.64 4.94 22.57
CA ASP A 42 18.32 4.42 22.24
C ASP A 42 18.32 3.76 20.84
N THR A 43 17.55 2.69 20.68
CA THR A 43 17.30 2.05 19.38
C THR A 43 15.95 2.48 18.83
N LEU A 44 15.97 3.10 17.66
CA LEU A 44 14.82 3.59 16.90
C LEU A 44 14.50 2.61 15.78
N THR A 45 13.29 2.09 15.75
CA THR A 45 12.78 1.26 14.67
C THR A 45 11.64 1.98 13.98
N VAL A 46 11.69 2.09 12.65
CA VAL A 46 10.59 2.59 11.82
C VAL A 46 10.12 1.49 10.90
N GLN A 47 8.80 1.41 10.71
CA GLN A 47 8.14 0.36 9.95
C GLN A 47 7.10 0.96 9.01
N GLN A 48 6.98 0.36 7.83
CA GLN A 48 5.97 0.67 6.84
C GLN A 48 5.07 -0.56 6.63
N TRP A 49 3.76 -0.35 6.69
CA TRP A 49 2.75 -1.39 6.62
C TRP A 49 1.71 -1.03 5.57
N ASP A 50 1.15 -2.07 4.93
CA ASP A 50 -0.01 -1.98 4.04
C ASP A 50 0.11 -0.93 2.93
N THR A 51 1.31 -0.78 2.38
CA THR A 51 1.61 0.25 1.38
C THR A 51 0.97 -0.11 0.05
N PHE A 52 0.09 0.75 -0.40
CA PHE A 52 -0.57 0.60 -1.68
C PHE A 52 -0.62 1.94 -2.43
N LEU A 53 0.00 1.95 -3.61
CA LEU A 53 -0.07 3.04 -4.58
C LEU A 53 -1.02 2.64 -5.70
N ASN A 54 -2.25 3.15 -5.64
CA ASN A 54 -3.29 2.83 -6.62
C ASN A 54 -3.27 3.81 -7.79
N GLY A 55 -2.69 3.40 -8.91
CA GLY A 55 -2.74 4.17 -10.16
C GLY A 55 -4.14 4.25 -10.74
N VAL A 56 -4.60 5.46 -11.06
CA VAL A 56 -5.92 5.70 -11.66
C VAL A 56 -5.79 6.40 -13.01
N TYR A 57 -6.86 6.36 -13.81
CA TYR A 57 -6.93 7.16 -15.02
C TYR A 57 -6.87 8.65 -14.66
N PRO A 58 -5.97 9.44 -15.26
CA PRO A 58 -5.85 10.86 -14.98
C PRO A 58 -7.17 11.60 -15.23
N LEU A 59 -7.58 12.43 -14.27
CA LEU A 59 -8.81 13.22 -14.38
C LEU A 59 -8.79 14.20 -15.56
N ASP A 60 -7.60 14.72 -15.89
CA ASP A 60 -7.37 15.65 -17.01
C ASP A 60 -7.35 14.98 -18.39
N ARG A 61 -7.45 13.64 -18.44
CA ARG A 61 -7.37 12.81 -19.67
C ARG A 61 -6.09 13.03 -20.49
N ASN A 62 -5.05 13.61 -19.87
CA ASN A 62 -3.79 13.83 -20.53
C ASN A 62 -2.95 12.54 -20.47
N ARG A 63 -2.44 12.10 -21.62
CA ARG A 63 -1.58 10.90 -21.72
C ARG A 63 -0.24 11.07 -21.00
N LEU A 64 0.16 12.30 -20.72
CA LEU A 64 1.41 12.64 -20.03
C LEU A 64 1.23 12.73 -18.50
N THR A 65 0.00 12.84 -18.02
CA THR A 65 -0.30 12.88 -16.58
C THR A 65 -0.35 11.46 -16.01
N ARG A 66 0.06 11.31 -14.76
CA ARG A 66 -0.10 10.10 -13.95
C ARG A 66 -0.72 10.53 -12.62
N GLU A 67 -1.71 9.80 -12.16
CA GLU A 67 -2.47 10.11 -10.95
C GLU A 67 -2.65 8.83 -10.13
N TRP A 68 -2.57 8.93 -8.81
CA TRP A 68 -2.68 7.79 -7.91
C TRP A 68 -3.13 8.20 -6.50
N PHE A 69 -3.67 7.24 -5.76
CA PHE A 69 -3.95 7.36 -4.33
C PHE A 69 -2.93 6.55 -3.52
N HIS A 70 -2.40 7.15 -2.45
CA HIS A 70 -1.45 6.51 -1.54
C HIS A 70 -2.15 6.10 -0.25
N SER A 71 -2.14 4.80 0.05
CA SER A 71 -2.59 4.21 1.30
C SER A 71 -1.42 3.49 1.96
N GLY A 72 -1.33 3.56 3.29
CA GLY A 72 -0.31 2.88 4.07
C GLY A 72 -0.31 3.33 5.52
N LYS A 73 0.48 2.66 6.35
CA LYS A 73 0.63 2.97 7.76
C LYS A 73 2.12 3.02 8.13
N ALA A 74 2.53 4.09 8.79
CA ALA A 74 3.83 4.19 9.42
C ALA A 74 3.72 3.88 10.90
N VAL A 75 4.66 3.09 11.43
CA VAL A 75 4.77 2.78 12.86
C VAL A 75 6.22 3.02 13.27
N TYR A 76 6.41 3.58 14.47
CA TYR A 76 7.73 3.68 15.08
C TYR A 76 7.75 2.98 16.43
N HIS A 77 8.92 2.51 16.82
CA HIS A 77 9.18 1.92 18.11
C HIS A 77 10.54 2.41 18.64
N VAL A 78 10.60 2.77 19.91
CA VAL A 78 11.83 3.24 20.55
C VAL A 78 12.08 2.40 21.79
N THR A 79 13.29 1.87 21.91
CA THR A 79 13.74 1.10 23.07
C THR A 79 15.05 1.66 23.59
N GLY A 80 15.26 1.63 24.90
CA GLY A 80 16.47 2.17 25.51
C GLY A 80 16.22 2.99 26.77
N PRO A 81 17.28 3.54 27.38
CA PRO A 81 17.21 4.26 28.64
C PRO A 81 16.32 5.51 28.59
N ASN A 82 16.23 6.19 27.43
CA ASN A 82 15.50 7.45 27.31
C ASN A 82 14.24 7.33 26.44
N ALA A 83 13.84 6.10 26.05
CA ALA A 83 12.72 5.85 25.16
C ALA A 83 11.39 6.51 25.61
N ALA A 84 11.15 6.60 26.92
CA ALA A 84 9.94 7.24 27.47
C ALA A 84 9.88 8.76 27.26
N GLN A 85 11.01 9.39 26.97
CA GLN A 85 11.16 10.83 26.77
C GLN A 85 11.30 11.18 25.27
N PHE A 86 11.17 10.17 24.40
CA PHE A 86 11.34 10.36 22.96
C PHE A 86 10.33 11.36 22.40
N ALA A 87 10.85 12.36 21.68
CA ALA A 87 10.06 13.33 20.93
C ALA A 87 10.64 13.44 19.51
N GLY A 88 9.79 13.36 18.50
CA GLY A 88 10.20 13.40 17.11
C GLY A 88 9.01 13.51 16.15
N THR A 89 9.28 13.39 14.87
CA THR A 89 8.28 13.47 13.80
C THR A 89 8.22 12.15 13.04
N LEU A 90 7.01 11.67 12.77
CA LEU A 90 6.77 10.51 11.92
C LEU A 90 6.22 10.97 10.57
N GLU A 91 6.91 10.63 9.49
CA GLU A 91 6.52 11.00 8.13
C GLU A 91 6.36 9.74 7.27
N LEU A 92 5.43 9.77 6.33
CA LEU A 92 5.20 8.71 5.35
C LEU A 92 5.00 9.35 3.98
N GLY A 93 5.72 8.85 2.98
CA GLY A 93 5.70 9.40 1.63
C GLY A 93 6.50 8.56 0.65
N TYR A 94 6.70 9.08 -0.55
CA TYR A 94 7.45 8.44 -1.61
C TYR A 94 8.15 9.49 -2.47
N GLN A 95 9.23 9.10 -3.12
CA GLN A 95 9.92 9.93 -4.10
C GLN A 95 9.33 9.68 -5.50
N ILE A 96 9.26 10.72 -6.32
CA ILE A 96 8.78 10.64 -7.70
C ILE A 96 9.97 10.90 -8.64
N GLY A 97 10.21 9.99 -9.58
CA GLY A 97 11.26 10.14 -10.60
C GLY A 97 10.77 9.71 -11.97
N PHE A 98 11.07 10.52 -12.99
CA PHE A 98 10.84 10.18 -14.39
C PHE A 98 11.99 10.74 -15.26
N PRO A 99 12.42 10.02 -16.31
CA PRO A 99 13.66 10.35 -17.03
C PRO A 99 13.55 11.54 -17.99
N TRP A 100 12.33 11.90 -18.44
CA TRP A 100 12.13 12.88 -19.51
C TRP A 100 10.97 13.82 -19.22
N SER A 101 11.12 15.09 -19.58
CA SER A 101 10.01 16.04 -19.66
C SER A 101 9.52 16.13 -21.11
N LEU A 102 8.20 16.08 -21.32
CA LEU A 102 7.58 16.14 -22.63
C LEU A 102 6.43 17.16 -22.61
N GLY A 103 6.44 18.07 -23.60
CA GLY A 103 5.37 19.04 -23.83
C GLY A 103 4.97 19.03 -25.30
N VAL A 104 3.69 19.18 -25.59
CA VAL A 104 3.16 19.21 -26.96
C VAL A 104 2.52 20.56 -27.21
N GLY A 105 2.95 21.24 -28.28
CA GLY A 105 2.31 22.45 -28.80
C GLY A 105 1.96 22.24 -30.26
N VAL A 106 0.69 22.49 -30.62
CA VAL A 106 0.22 22.43 -32.01
C VAL A 106 -0.21 23.83 -32.42
N ASN A 107 0.32 24.33 -33.53
CA ASN A 107 -0.05 25.62 -34.11
C ASN A 107 -0.72 25.40 -35.47
N PHE A 108 -1.84 26.09 -35.71
CA PHE A 108 -2.49 26.13 -37.00
C PHE A 108 -2.46 27.57 -37.52
N SER A 109 -1.88 27.76 -38.70
CA SER A 109 -1.87 29.04 -39.42
C SER A 109 -2.53 28.89 -40.79
N TYR A 110 -3.45 29.80 -41.12
CA TYR A 110 -4.08 29.89 -42.42
C TYR A 110 -4.08 31.34 -42.90
N THR A 111 -3.62 31.58 -44.13
CA THR A 111 -3.59 32.90 -44.77
C THR A 111 -4.21 32.80 -46.14
N THR A 112 -5.27 33.57 -46.40
CA THR A 112 -5.82 33.74 -47.75
C THR A 112 -4.96 34.73 -48.55
N PRO A 113 -4.70 34.49 -49.85
CA PRO A 113 -4.01 35.44 -50.72
C PRO A 113 -4.81 36.75 -50.88
N ASN A 114 -4.13 37.90 -50.94
CA ASN A 114 -4.68 39.21 -51.34
C ASN A 114 -4.62 39.40 -52.85
#